data_AF-A0A7S2IEY0-F1
#
_entry.id   AF-A0A7S2IEY0-F1
#
_cell.length_a   1.000
_cell.length_b   1.000
_cell.length_c   1.000
_cell.angle_alpha   90.00
_cell.angle_beta   90.00
_cell.angle_gamma   90.00
#
_symmetry.space_group_name_H-M   'P 1'
#
loop_
_entity.id
_entity.type
_entity.pdbx_description
1 polymer ?
#
loop_
_entity_poly.entity_id
_entity_poly.type
_entity_poly.pdbx_seq_one_letter_code
_entity_poly.pdbx_strand_id
1 'polypeptide(L)'
;RHVIQRRMQDKSYDSGEKQSEGKVTEHKYQNALHNVHSVRLKLRLQQVKAARMSEELKDQLEAKRQKAIKCRDSFQEFKRQVAKHAEYARTGRKIPEKIIQEVEEFELDKDAEVEEVRGSNISLKNRLAKLEQALRKKDELAENLHVIDFEQLKIENQTLNEKIEERNEDLHRLRKKTVVTVQIITHMREKVQFVQKEYQVLKEDLAQLDQDLASQRDLVSKAKHERDEHRSEHAKLKQQAGIMNSEHLTKDYQARAERNKQLKDDIAQLKQRHANMLQFVKRHGGKI
;
A
#
# COMPACT_ATOMS: atom_id res chain seq x y z
N ARG A 1 -15.50 -33.56 31.35
CA ARG A 1 -15.12 -34.21 30.07
C ARG A 1 -16.33 -34.56 29.15
N HIS A 2 -17.52 -33.97 29.35
CA HIS A 2 -18.67 -34.11 28.44
C HIS A 2 -19.06 -32.81 27.70
N VAL A 3 -18.31 -31.72 27.89
CA VAL A 3 -18.58 -30.41 27.28
C VAL A 3 -17.79 -30.21 25.98
N ILE A 4 -16.77 -31.03 25.73
CA ILE A 4 -15.90 -30.93 24.53
C ILE A 4 -16.57 -31.58 23.31
N GLN A 5 -17.49 -32.52 23.50
CA GLN A 5 -18.15 -33.26 22.41
C GLN A 5 -19.31 -32.48 21.77
N ARG A 6 -19.96 -31.54 22.47
CA ARG A 6 -20.97 -30.65 21.86
C ARG A 6 -20.35 -29.56 20.98
N ARG A 7 -19.15 -29.09 21.32
CA ARG A 7 -18.45 -28.04 20.56
C ARG A 7 -17.91 -28.50 19.20
N MET A 8 -17.82 -29.81 18.96
CA MET A 8 -17.46 -30.36 17.64
C MET A 8 -18.68 -30.59 16.73
N GLN A 9 -19.91 -30.56 17.26
CA GLN A 9 -21.13 -30.72 16.49
C GLN A 9 -21.73 -29.37 16.03
N ASP A 10 -21.53 -28.31 16.81
CA ASP A 10 -21.98 -26.95 16.42
C ASP A 10 -21.01 -26.23 15.46
N LYS A 11 -19.74 -26.69 15.36
CA LYS A 11 -18.77 -26.15 14.39
C LYS A 11 -18.85 -26.75 12.98
N SER A 12 -19.71 -27.76 12.76
CA SER A 12 -19.88 -28.35 11.43
C SER A 12 -21.08 -27.78 10.65
N TYR A 13 -21.84 -26.84 11.22
CA TYR A 13 -23.04 -26.29 10.57
C TYR A 13 -22.83 -24.92 9.89
N ASP A 14 -21.70 -24.25 10.10
CA ASP A 14 -21.50 -22.86 9.65
C ASP A 14 -20.35 -22.67 8.64
N SER A 15 -19.95 -23.74 7.94
CA SER A 15 -18.90 -23.71 6.91
C SER A 15 -19.35 -24.21 5.53
N GLY A 16 -20.66 -24.15 5.25
CA GLY A 16 -21.25 -24.67 4.01
C GLY A 16 -22.02 -23.70 3.11
N GLU A 17 -22.32 -22.47 3.53
CA GLU A 17 -23.19 -21.57 2.74
C GLU A 17 -22.41 -20.47 2.01
N LYS A 18 -21.47 -20.87 1.16
CA LYS A 18 -21.16 -20.09 -0.03
C LYS A 18 -21.10 -21.03 -1.24
N GLN A 19 -22.01 -20.75 -2.19
CA GLN A 19 -22.18 -21.28 -3.55
C GLN A 19 -23.35 -22.27 -3.75
N SER A 20 -24.52 -21.74 -4.10
CA SER A 20 -25.00 -21.76 -5.49
C SER A 20 -26.25 -20.90 -5.60
N GLU A 21 -26.21 -19.82 -6.38
CA GLU A 21 -27.42 -19.27 -7.01
C GLU A 21 -27.86 -20.27 -8.10
N GLY A 22 -28.27 -21.46 -7.67
CA GLY A 22 -28.87 -22.45 -8.54
C GLY A 22 -30.31 -22.03 -8.80
N LYS A 23 -30.65 -21.73 -10.05
CA LYS A 23 -32.03 -21.55 -10.54
C LYS A 23 -32.95 -22.50 -9.78
N VAL A 24 -33.92 -21.95 -9.04
CA VAL A 24 -34.92 -22.75 -8.32
C VAL A 24 -35.54 -23.68 -9.34
N THR A 25 -35.25 -24.99 -9.23
CA THR A 25 -35.86 -25.96 -10.13
C THR A 25 -37.37 -25.89 -9.93
N GLU A 26 -38.13 -25.97 -11.02
CA GLU A 26 -39.59 -25.86 -10.98
C GLU A 26 -40.21 -26.77 -9.91
N HIS A 27 -39.66 -27.97 -9.74
CA HIS A 27 -40.04 -28.91 -8.68
C HIS A 27 -39.81 -28.37 -7.26
N LYS A 28 -38.68 -27.69 -6.97
CA LYS A 28 -38.42 -27.09 -5.65
C LYS A 28 -39.40 -25.94 -5.37
N TYR A 29 -39.70 -25.13 -6.39
CA TYR A 29 -40.69 -24.07 -6.30
C TYR A 29 -42.11 -24.63 -6.05
N GLN A 30 -42.51 -25.65 -6.81
CA GLN A 30 -43.80 -26.33 -6.62
C GLN A 30 -43.91 -26.97 -5.23
N ASN A 31 -42.85 -27.60 -4.72
CA ASN A 31 -42.83 -28.14 -3.36
C ASN A 31 -42.95 -27.04 -2.29
N ALA A 32 -42.26 -25.91 -2.49
CA ALA A 32 -42.38 -24.76 -1.59
C ALA A 32 -43.80 -24.20 -1.60
N LEU A 33 -44.44 -24.07 -2.77
CA LEU A 33 -45.83 -23.64 -2.88
C LEU A 33 -46.80 -24.63 -2.21
N HIS A 34 -46.62 -25.94 -2.40
CA HIS A 34 -47.43 -26.96 -1.72
C HIS A 34 -47.26 -26.91 -0.20
N ASN A 35 -46.03 -26.72 0.28
CA ASN A 35 -45.76 -26.57 1.71
C ASN A 35 -46.42 -25.31 2.28
N VAL A 36 -46.28 -24.16 1.60
CA VAL A 36 -46.94 -22.90 1.98
C VAL A 36 -48.46 -23.09 2.00
N HIS A 37 -49.04 -23.74 0.99
CA HIS A 37 -50.46 -24.03 0.93
C HIS A 37 -50.91 -24.95 2.08
N SER A 38 -50.17 -26.02 2.36
CA SER A 38 -50.44 -26.96 3.45
C SER A 38 -50.38 -26.26 4.81
N VAL A 39 -49.37 -25.42 5.05
CA VAL A 39 -49.22 -24.64 6.28
C VAL A 39 -50.35 -23.62 6.41
N ARG A 40 -50.73 -22.93 5.33
CA ARG A 40 -51.89 -22.00 5.34
C ARG A 40 -53.19 -22.73 5.66
N LEU A 41 -53.41 -23.91 5.09
CA LEU A 41 -54.61 -24.70 5.37
C LEU A 41 -54.65 -25.16 6.84
N LYS A 42 -53.51 -25.64 7.37
CA LYS A 42 -53.37 -26.00 8.79
C LYS A 42 -53.63 -24.80 9.70
N LEU A 43 -53.08 -23.62 9.38
CA LEU A 43 -53.31 -22.39 10.12
C LEU A 43 -54.79 -22.01 10.12
N ARG A 44 -55.46 -22.07 8.96
CA ARG A 44 -56.89 -21.78 8.84
C ARG A 44 -57.73 -22.74 9.66
N LEU A 45 -57.42 -24.05 9.62
CA LEU A 45 -58.10 -25.04 10.45
C LEU A 45 -57.90 -24.79 11.94
N GLN A 46 -56.69 -24.41 12.37
CA GLN A 46 -56.41 -24.04 13.75
C GLN A 46 -57.17 -22.79 14.18
N GLN A 47 -57.24 -21.76 13.32
CA GLN A 47 -58.01 -20.55 13.58
C GLN A 47 -59.51 -20.86 13.75
N VAL A 48 -60.09 -21.68 12.88
CA VAL A 48 -61.51 -22.09 13.00
C VAL A 48 -61.75 -22.88 14.28
N LYS A 49 -60.86 -23.81 14.64
CA LYS A 49 -60.97 -24.56 15.90
C LYS A 49 -60.85 -23.65 17.13
N ALA A 50 -59.91 -22.70 17.12
CA ALA A 50 -59.72 -21.74 18.20
C ALA A 50 -60.93 -20.80 18.34
N ALA A 51 -61.50 -20.33 17.22
CA ALA A 51 -62.70 -19.51 17.22
C ALA A 51 -63.90 -20.26 17.81
N ARG A 52 -64.13 -21.51 17.37
CA ARG A 52 -65.20 -22.35 17.91
C ARG A 52 -65.03 -22.62 19.40
N MET A 53 -63.82 -22.97 19.85
CA MET A 53 -63.55 -23.17 21.27
C MET A 53 -63.76 -21.88 22.08
N SER A 54 -63.41 -20.72 21.51
CA SER A 54 -63.66 -19.43 22.16
C SER A 54 -65.14 -19.14 22.32
N GLU A 55 -65.96 -19.48 21.33
CA GLU A 55 -67.41 -19.33 21.38
C GLU A 55 -68.03 -20.26 22.42
N GLU A 56 -67.68 -21.55 22.40
CA GLU A 56 -68.13 -22.53 23.39
C GLU A 56 -67.79 -22.11 24.84
N LEU A 57 -66.59 -21.55 25.06
CA LEU A 57 -66.19 -21.04 26.38
C LEU A 57 -66.98 -19.79 26.79
N LYS A 58 -67.36 -18.92 25.85
CA LYS A 58 -68.22 -17.75 26.12
C LYS A 58 -69.61 -18.18 26.53
N ASP A 59 -70.20 -19.13 25.82
CA ASP A 59 -71.54 -19.65 26.14
C ASP A 59 -71.56 -20.31 27.52
N GLN A 60 -70.52 -21.10 27.85
CA GLN A 60 -70.38 -21.69 29.18
C GLN A 60 -70.22 -20.63 30.28
N LEU A 61 -69.46 -19.56 30.01
CA LEU A 61 -69.29 -18.45 30.95
C LEU A 61 -70.63 -17.75 31.21
N GLU A 62 -71.39 -17.48 30.16
CA GLU A 62 -72.68 -16.81 30.25
C GLU A 62 -73.72 -17.66 30.98
N ALA A 63 -73.80 -18.96 30.67
CA ALA A 63 -74.67 -19.89 31.39
C ALA A 63 -74.32 -19.96 32.89
N LYS A 64 -73.03 -19.98 33.25
CA LYS A 64 -72.59 -19.95 34.65
C LYS A 64 -72.92 -18.63 35.33
N ARG A 65 -72.74 -17.48 34.64
CA ARG A 65 -73.12 -16.16 35.16
C ARG A 65 -74.62 -16.08 35.46
N GLN A 66 -75.46 -16.53 34.54
CA GLN A 66 -76.92 -16.55 34.75
C GLN A 66 -77.32 -17.42 35.94
N LYS A 67 -76.69 -18.60 36.12
CA LYS A 67 -76.91 -19.46 37.29
C LYS A 67 -76.48 -18.77 38.59
N ALA A 68 -75.33 -18.08 38.58
CA ALA A 68 -74.84 -17.35 39.75
C ALA A 68 -75.78 -16.21 40.16
N ILE A 69 -76.28 -15.44 39.19
CA ILE A 69 -77.27 -14.37 39.42
C ILE A 69 -78.54 -14.96 40.05
N LYS A 70 -79.11 -16.01 39.45
CA LYS A 70 -80.31 -16.68 40.00
C LYS A 70 -80.09 -17.18 41.43
N CYS A 71 -78.93 -17.77 41.72
CA CYS A 71 -78.59 -18.24 43.05
C CYS A 71 -78.50 -17.07 44.04
N ARG A 72 -77.80 -16.00 43.67
CA ARG A 72 -77.68 -14.78 44.48
C ARG A 72 -79.04 -14.18 44.79
N ASP A 73 -79.88 -13.99 43.78
CA ASP A 73 -81.18 -13.35 43.95
C ASP A 73 -82.11 -14.24 44.82
N SER A 74 -82.08 -15.57 44.62
CA SER A 74 -82.82 -16.50 45.46
C SER A 74 -82.35 -16.51 46.92
N PHE A 75 -81.04 -16.35 47.14
CA PHE A 75 -80.46 -16.27 48.48
C PHE A 75 -80.79 -14.95 49.16
N GLN A 76 -80.78 -13.83 48.43
CA GLN A 76 -81.22 -12.53 48.95
C GLN A 76 -82.69 -12.58 49.39
N GLU A 77 -83.58 -13.16 48.57
CA GLU A 77 -84.99 -13.33 48.94
C GLU A 77 -85.15 -14.24 50.17
N PHE A 78 -84.38 -15.33 50.26
CA PHE A 78 -84.36 -16.18 51.45
C PHE A 78 -83.90 -15.41 52.71
N LYS A 79 -82.81 -14.63 52.63
CA LYS A 79 -82.34 -13.78 53.72
C LYS A 79 -83.42 -12.80 54.18
N ARG A 80 -84.10 -12.15 53.23
CA ARG A 80 -85.21 -11.22 53.49
C ARG A 80 -86.36 -11.91 54.22
N GLN A 81 -86.77 -13.09 53.77
CA GLN A 81 -87.84 -13.85 54.41
C GLN A 81 -87.48 -14.26 55.84
N VAL A 82 -86.25 -14.72 56.08
CA VAL A 82 -85.76 -15.04 57.43
C VAL A 82 -85.73 -13.79 58.32
N ALA A 83 -85.23 -12.67 57.79
CA ALA A 83 -85.14 -11.40 58.52
C ALA A 83 -86.53 -10.85 58.94
N LYS A 84 -87.55 -10.98 58.09
CA LYS A 84 -88.94 -10.60 58.42
C LYS A 84 -89.54 -11.35 59.62
N HIS A 85 -89.06 -12.57 59.86
CA HIS A 85 -89.49 -13.40 60.99
C HIS A 85 -88.56 -13.28 62.20
N ALA A 86 -87.46 -12.53 62.09
CA ALA A 86 -86.51 -12.35 63.17
C ALA A 86 -87.04 -11.36 64.22
N GLU A 87 -86.64 -11.61 65.48
CA GLU A 87 -87.06 -10.82 66.65
C GLU A 87 -85.84 -10.31 67.41
N TYR A 88 -85.97 -9.15 68.06
CA TYR A 88 -84.94 -8.60 68.91
C TYR A 88 -84.74 -9.47 70.15
N ALA A 89 -83.52 -9.97 70.34
CA ALA A 89 -83.17 -10.87 71.45
C ALA A 89 -83.54 -10.34 72.86
N ARG A 90 -83.60 -9.01 73.04
CA ARG A 90 -83.88 -8.38 74.33
C ARG A 90 -85.34 -8.01 74.55
N THR A 91 -86.13 -7.81 73.49
CA THR A 91 -87.51 -7.31 73.59
C THR A 91 -88.55 -8.25 72.97
N GLY A 92 -88.14 -9.27 72.23
CA GLY A 92 -89.03 -10.22 71.54
C GLY A 92 -89.88 -9.59 70.44
N ARG A 93 -89.63 -8.33 70.08
CA ARG A 93 -90.37 -7.63 69.02
C ARG A 93 -89.75 -7.96 67.67
N LYS A 94 -90.58 -8.13 66.64
CA LYS A 94 -90.13 -8.30 65.26
C LYS A 94 -89.30 -7.10 64.79
N ILE A 95 -88.30 -7.37 63.98
CA ILE A 95 -87.46 -6.34 63.37
C ILE A 95 -88.31 -5.54 62.35
N PRO A 96 -88.36 -4.20 62.42
CA PRO A 96 -89.04 -3.35 61.45
C PRO A 96 -88.49 -3.54 60.03
N GLU A 97 -89.38 -3.55 59.04
CA GLU A 97 -89.00 -3.75 57.63
C GLU A 97 -88.06 -2.66 57.09
N LYS A 98 -88.15 -1.42 57.61
CA LYS A 98 -87.21 -0.34 57.30
C LYS A 98 -85.75 -0.69 57.65
N ILE A 99 -85.53 -1.29 58.83
CA ILE A 99 -84.18 -1.65 59.28
C ILE A 99 -83.63 -2.80 58.43
N ILE A 100 -84.48 -3.73 58.02
CA ILE A 100 -84.09 -4.82 57.11
C ILE A 100 -83.66 -4.24 55.75
N GLN A 101 -84.41 -3.28 55.21
CA GLN A 101 -84.06 -2.59 53.96
C GLN A 101 -82.74 -1.83 54.07
N GLU A 102 -82.52 -1.08 55.15
CA GLU A 102 -81.26 -0.36 55.40
C GLU A 102 -80.05 -1.32 55.44
N VAL A 103 -80.20 -2.50 56.06
CA VAL A 103 -79.14 -3.52 56.08
C VAL A 103 -78.94 -4.16 54.71
N GLU A 104 -80.01 -4.43 53.96
CA GLU A 104 -79.90 -4.96 52.59
C GLU A 104 -79.17 -3.98 51.67
N GLU A 105 -79.50 -2.68 51.74
CA GLU A 105 -78.80 -1.62 50.98
C GLU A 105 -77.32 -1.54 51.38
N PHE A 106 -77.02 -1.58 52.68
CA PHE A 106 -75.64 -1.58 53.16
C PHE A 106 -74.84 -2.81 52.70
N GLU A 107 -75.44 -4.01 52.72
CA GLU A 107 -74.81 -5.23 52.20
C GLU A 107 -74.54 -5.13 50.70
N LEU A 108 -75.48 -4.58 49.93
CA LEU A 108 -75.32 -4.36 48.49
C LEU A 108 -74.16 -3.40 48.18
N ASP A 109 -74.06 -2.28 48.91
CA ASP A 109 -72.97 -1.33 48.76
C ASP A 109 -71.62 -1.98 49.10
N LYS A 110 -71.57 -2.82 50.15
CA LYS A 110 -70.36 -3.54 50.52
C LYS A 110 -69.98 -4.63 49.53
N ASP A 111 -70.95 -5.34 48.97
CA ASP A 111 -70.69 -6.31 47.90
C ASP A 111 -70.10 -5.62 46.66
N ALA A 112 -70.60 -4.43 46.29
CA ALA A 112 -70.06 -3.64 45.20
C ALA A 112 -68.59 -3.20 45.45
N GLU A 113 -68.28 -2.74 46.67
CA GLU A 113 -66.91 -2.39 47.07
C GLU A 113 -65.96 -3.61 46.97
N VAL A 114 -66.42 -4.78 47.42
CA VAL A 114 -65.63 -6.03 47.34
C VAL A 114 -65.41 -6.45 45.88
N GLU A 115 -66.41 -6.32 45.02
CA GLU A 115 -66.27 -6.60 43.58
C GLU A 115 -65.25 -5.67 42.90
N GLU A 116 -65.27 -4.38 43.23
CA GLU A 116 -64.31 -3.40 42.71
C GLU A 116 -62.87 -3.73 43.13
N VAL A 117 -62.65 -4.00 44.42
CA VAL A 117 -61.32 -4.36 44.94
C VAL A 117 -60.83 -5.69 44.35
N ARG A 118 -61.72 -6.68 44.17
CA ARG A 118 -61.38 -7.94 43.48
C ARG A 118 -60.99 -7.70 42.02
N GLY A 119 -61.73 -6.87 41.30
CA GLY A 119 -61.40 -6.48 39.92
C GLY A 119 -60.01 -5.86 39.82
N SER A 120 -59.70 -4.93 40.74
CA SER A 120 -58.39 -4.30 40.86
C SER A 120 -57.28 -5.32 41.17
N ASN A 121 -57.52 -6.25 42.10
CA ASN A 121 -56.55 -7.30 42.45
C ASN A 121 -56.23 -8.22 41.26
N ILE A 122 -57.25 -8.63 40.51
CA ILE A 122 -57.08 -9.46 39.30
C ILE A 122 -56.28 -8.69 38.24
N SER A 123 -56.60 -7.41 38.01
CA SER A 123 -55.88 -6.56 37.07
C SER A 123 -54.40 -6.41 37.44
N LEU A 124 -54.11 -6.15 38.72
CA LEU A 124 -52.75 -6.03 39.24
C LEU A 124 -51.97 -7.33 39.13
N LYS A 125 -52.57 -8.47 39.49
CA LYS A 125 -51.95 -9.80 39.31
C LYS A 125 -51.61 -10.09 37.85
N ASN A 126 -52.53 -9.79 36.93
CA ASN A 126 -52.28 -9.96 35.50
C ASN A 126 -51.16 -9.04 35.00
N ARG A 127 -51.09 -7.80 35.51
CA ARG A 127 -50.01 -6.86 35.19
C ARG A 127 -48.67 -7.36 35.72
N LEU A 128 -48.63 -7.86 36.95
CA LEU A 128 -47.44 -8.44 37.56
C LEU A 128 -46.93 -9.62 36.75
N ALA A 129 -47.80 -10.58 36.40
CA ALA A 129 -47.42 -11.73 35.58
C ALA A 129 -46.87 -11.32 34.19
N LYS A 130 -47.45 -10.29 33.56
CA LYS A 130 -46.93 -9.74 32.30
C LYS A 130 -45.54 -9.11 32.47
N LEU A 131 -45.34 -8.35 33.55
CA LEU A 131 -44.05 -7.72 33.85
C LEU A 131 -42.98 -8.76 34.16
N GLU A 132 -43.29 -9.79 34.95
CA GLU A 132 -42.38 -10.91 35.22
C GLU A 132 -42.00 -11.66 33.95
N GLN A 133 -42.97 -11.91 33.05
CA GLN A 133 -42.67 -12.56 31.77
C GLN A 133 -41.80 -11.68 30.87
N ALA A 134 -42.03 -10.36 30.87
CA ALA A 134 -41.19 -9.42 30.14
C ALA A 134 -39.76 -9.36 30.72
N LEU A 135 -39.63 -9.46 32.04
CA LEU A 135 -38.33 -9.52 32.72
C LEU A 135 -37.57 -10.79 32.33
N ARG A 136 -38.21 -11.96 32.44
CA ARG A 136 -37.58 -13.23 32.03
C ARG A 136 -37.10 -13.23 30.59
N LYS A 137 -37.87 -12.66 29.66
CA LYS A 137 -37.45 -12.53 28.26
C LYS A 137 -36.21 -11.65 28.10
N LYS A 138 -36.07 -10.60 28.91
CA LYS A 138 -34.86 -9.76 28.93
C LYS A 138 -33.67 -10.52 29.53
N ASP A 139 -33.90 -11.31 30.58
CA ASP A 139 -32.86 -12.13 31.20
C ASP A 139 -32.38 -13.23 30.24
N GLU A 140 -33.28 -13.91 29.53
CA GLU A 140 -32.95 -14.87 28.46
C GLU A 140 -32.16 -14.22 27.31
N LEU A 141 -32.48 -12.96 26.96
CA LEU A 141 -31.71 -12.20 25.97
C LEU A 141 -30.30 -11.88 26.48
N ALA A 142 -30.16 -11.59 27.78
CA ALA A 142 -28.88 -11.36 28.44
C ALA A 142 -28.06 -12.65 28.60
N GLU A 143 -28.71 -13.80 28.78
CA GLU A 143 -28.06 -15.12 28.84
C GLU A 143 -27.56 -15.57 27.45
N ASN A 144 -28.29 -15.22 26.39
CA ASN A 144 -27.85 -15.37 25.00
C ASN A 144 -26.82 -14.32 24.56
N LEU A 145 -26.66 -13.23 25.31
CA LEU A 145 -25.57 -12.29 25.13
C LEU A 145 -24.35 -12.84 25.86
N HIS A 146 -23.53 -13.61 25.15
CA HIS A 146 -22.29 -14.13 25.68
C HIS A 146 -21.34 -12.98 26.01
N VAL A 147 -21.33 -12.55 27.27
CA VAL A 147 -20.40 -11.54 27.81
C VAL A 147 -18.96 -11.88 27.44
N ILE A 148 -18.64 -13.17 27.39
CA ILE A 148 -17.36 -13.71 26.95
C ILE A 148 -17.05 -13.35 25.49
N ASP A 149 -18.03 -13.45 24.57
CA ASP A 149 -17.81 -13.09 23.16
C ASP A 149 -17.64 -11.58 22.98
N PHE A 150 -18.35 -10.78 23.78
CA PHE A 150 -18.16 -9.33 23.81
C PHE A 150 -16.77 -8.94 24.34
N GLU A 151 -16.32 -9.58 25.43
CA GLU A 151 -14.98 -9.39 25.97
C GLU A 151 -13.90 -9.86 24.98
N GLN A 152 -14.12 -10.98 24.28
CA GLN A 152 -13.25 -11.48 23.24
C GLN A 152 -13.13 -10.47 22.09
N LEU A 153 -14.25 -9.94 21.59
CA LEU A 153 -14.26 -8.90 20.55
C LEU A 153 -13.52 -7.64 21.00
N LYS A 154 -13.65 -7.27 22.27
CA LYS A 154 -12.94 -6.12 22.85
C LYS A 154 -11.43 -6.34 22.86
N ILE A 155 -10.98 -7.53 23.29
CA ILE A 155 -9.56 -7.92 23.27
C ILE A 155 -9.03 -7.90 21.84
N GLU A 156 -9.75 -8.52 20.89
CA GLU A 156 -9.36 -8.57 19.49
C GLU A 156 -9.25 -7.18 18.87
N ASN A 157 -10.22 -6.30 19.13
CA ASN A 157 -10.20 -4.92 18.64
C ASN A 157 -8.99 -4.16 19.19
N GLN A 158 -8.69 -4.32 20.49
CA GLN A 158 -7.53 -3.71 21.10
C GLN A 158 -6.22 -4.21 20.47
N THR A 159 -6.06 -5.53 20.31
CA THR A 159 -4.88 -6.12 19.67
C THR A 159 -4.71 -5.67 18.21
N LEU A 160 -5.82 -5.51 17.47
CA LEU A 160 -5.76 -4.98 16.10
C LEU A 160 -5.34 -3.51 16.07
N ASN A 161 -5.81 -2.69 17.01
CA ASN A 161 -5.39 -1.28 17.11
C ASN A 161 -3.90 -1.16 17.46
N GLU A 162 -3.40 -1.96 18.40
CA GLU A 162 -1.96 -2.01 18.74
C GLU A 162 -1.11 -2.35 17.51
N LYS A 163 -1.55 -3.34 16.69
CA LYS A 163 -0.88 -3.67 15.42
C LYS A 163 -0.92 -2.52 14.41
N ILE A 164 -2.04 -1.81 14.32
CA ILE A 164 -2.16 -0.64 13.42
C ILE A 164 -1.18 0.45 13.86
N GLU A 165 -1.07 0.72 15.16
CA GLU A 165 -0.12 1.68 15.71
C GLU A 165 1.34 1.29 15.41
N GLU A 166 1.72 0.04 15.67
CA GLU A 166 3.07 -0.47 15.34
C GLU A 166 3.37 -0.32 13.84
N ARG A 167 2.42 -0.69 12.98
CA ARG A 167 2.57 -0.53 11.53
C ARG A 167 2.72 0.92 11.11
N ASN A 168 1.99 1.84 11.75
CA ASN A 168 2.08 3.28 11.48
C ASN A 168 3.44 3.86 11.90
N GLU A 169 3.97 3.44 13.04
CA GLU A 169 5.30 3.85 13.49
C GLU A 169 6.40 3.40 12.54
N ASP A 170 6.33 2.14 12.07
CA ASP A 170 7.25 1.62 11.07
C ASP A 170 7.15 2.34 9.73
N LEU A 171 5.92 2.65 9.29
CA LEU A 171 5.69 3.44 8.09
C LEU A 171 6.33 4.82 8.23
N HIS A 172 6.17 5.46 9.39
CA HIS A 172 6.80 6.74 9.69
C HIS A 172 8.34 6.64 9.69
N ARG A 173 8.90 5.57 10.26
CA ARG A 173 10.34 5.28 10.25
C ARG A 173 10.87 5.10 8.83
N LEU A 174 10.15 4.38 7.98
CA LEU A 174 10.50 4.19 6.57
C LEU A 174 10.44 5.50 5.79
N ARG A 175 9.40 6.33 5.98
CA ARG A 175 9.32 7.67 5.37
C ARG A 175 10.54 8.53 5.72
N LYS A 176 10.97 8.55 6.98
CA LYS A 176 12.19 9.25 7.40
C LYS A 176 13.42 8.73 6.65
N LYS A 177 13.60 7.41 6.57
CA LYS A 177 14.69 6.80 5.80
C LYS A 177 14.64 7.22 4.32
N THR A 178 13.48 7.19 3.70
CA THR A 178 13.30 7.63 2.30
C THR A 178 13.74 9.07 2.09
N VAL A 179 13.34 9.99 2.97
CA VAL A 179 13.75 11.41 2.88
C VAL A 179 15.28 11.55 2.95
N VAL A 180 15.91 10.87 3.90
CA VAL A 180 17.38 10.88 4.05
C VAL A 180 18.05 10.28 2.81
N THR A 181 17.56 9.15 2.30
CA THR A 181 18.08 8.52 1.08
C THR A 181 17.97 9.45 -0.13
N VAL A 182 16.84 10.15 -0.30
CA VAL A 182 16.67 11.15 -1.37
C VAL A 182 17.69 12.28 -1.23
N GLN A 183 17.92 12.80 -0.03
CA GLN A 183 18.95 13.82 0.20
C GLN A 183 20.36 13.33 -0.17
N ILE A 184 20.72 12.11 0.23
CA ILE A 184 22.01 11.49 -0.14
C ILE A 184 22.12 11.37 -1.67
N ILE A 185 21.08 10.86 -2.34
CA ILE A 185 21.06 10.74 -3.80
C ILE A 185 21.25 12.10 -4.47
N THR A 186 20.58 13.15 -3.98
CA THR A 186 20.73 14.52 -4.49
C THR A 186 22.17 15.00 -4.34
N HIS A 187 22.77 14.90 -3.15
CA HIS A 187 24.17 15.29 -2.94
C HIS A 187 25.14 14.49 -3.81
N MET A 188 24.92 13.18 -3.98
CA MET A 188 25.76 12.34 -4.86
C MET A 188 25.62 12.76 -6.32
N ARG A 189 24.40 13.09 -6.78
CA ARG A 189 24.16 13.58 -8.13
C ARG A 189 24.89 14.90 -8.39
N GLU A 190 24.85 15.83 -7.43
CA GLU A 190 25.57 17.10 -7.52
C GLU A 190 27.09 16.90 -7.58
N LYS A 191 27.65 16.03 -6.72
CA LYS A 191 29.08 15.68 -6.76
C LYS A 191 29.49 15.06 -8.09
N VAL A 192 28.69 14.14 -8.63
CA VAL A 192 28.97 13.54 -9.94
C VAL A 192 28.94 14.61 -11.04
N GLN A 193 27.94 15.50 -11.03
CA GLN A 193 27.89 16.60 -12.01
C GLN A 193 29.09 17.53 -11.91
N PHE A 194 29.56 17.82 -10.70
CA PHE A 194 30.76 18.64 -10.48
C PHE A 194 32.00 17.96 -11.07
N VAL A 195 32.28 16.70 -10.70
CA VAL A 195 33.43 15.94 -11.20
C VAL A 195 33.35 15.75 -12.72
N GLN A 196 32.15 15.54 -13.27
CA GLN A 196 31.96 15.42 -14.71
C GLN A 196 32.32 16.71 -15.45
N LYS A 197 32.03 17.89 -14.89
CA LYS A 197 32.46 19.17 -15.46
C LYS A 197 33.99 19.32 -15.43
N GLU A 198 34.63 18.99 -14.31
CA GLU A 198 36.09 19.02 -14.19
C GLU A 198 36.75 18.06 -15.19
N TYR A 199 36.21 16.84 -15.32
CA TYR A 199 36.65 15.88 -16.32
C TYR A 199 36.55 16.42 -17.74
N GLN A 200 35.46 17.14 -18.05
CA GLN A 200 35.24 17.70 -19.38
C GLN A 200 36.30 18.77 -19.71
N VAL A 201 36.61 19.66 -18.75
CA VAL A 201 37.67 20.67 -18.91
C VAL A 201 39.02 20.00 -19.10
N LEU A 202 39.37 19.03 -18.24
CA LEU A 202 40.65 18.32 -18.34
C LEU A 202 40.79 17.56 -19.66
N LYS A 203 39.68 17.03 -20.19
CA LYS A 203 39.65 16.36 -21.49
C LYS A 203 39.89 17.34 -22.64
N GLU A 204 39.34 18.55 -22.55
CA GLU A 204 39.59 19.62 -23.54
C GLU A 204 41.05 20.07 -23.48
N ASP A 205 41.61 20.28 -22.29
CA ASP A 205 43.02 20.64 -22.08
C ASP A 205 43.96 19.55 -22.65
N LEU A 206 43.65 18.27 -22.42
CA LEU A 206 44.43 17.15 -22.95
C LEU A 206 44.38 17.10 -24.48
N ALA A 207 43.21 17.35 -25.08
CA ALA A 207 43.08 17.41 -26.53
C ALA A 207 43.89 18.56 -27.15
N GLN A 208 43.90 19.73 -26.49
CA GLN A 208 44.72 20.86 -26.91
C GLN A 208 46.22 20.53 -26.82
N LEU A 209 46.64 19.90 -25.72
CA LEU A 209 48.04 19.50 -25.53
C LEU A 209 48.49 18.46 -26.56
N ASP A 210 47.63 17.50 -26.90
CA ASP A 210 47.90 16.52 -27.96
C ASP A 210 48.05 17.20 -29.33
N GLN A 211 47.22 18.20 -29.63
CA GLN A 211 47.33 18.99 -30.86
C GLN A 211 48.63 19.81 -30.90
N ASP A 212 48.96 20.48 -29.80
CA ASP A 212 50.20 21.25 -29.67
C ASP A 212 51.41 20.33 -29.85
N LEU A 213 51.41 19.16 -29.21
CA LEU A 213 52.47 18.16 -29.31
C LEU A 213 52.61 17.63 -30.74
N ALA A 214 51.50 17.37 -31.45
CA ALA A 214 51.52 17.02 -32.86
C ALA A 214 52.15 18.13 -33.72
N SER A 215 51.78 19.40 -33.49
CA SER A 215 52.36 20.54 -34.21
C SER A 215 53.87 20.68 -33.97
N GLN A 216 54.33 20.47 -32.72
CA GLN A 216 55.75 20.50 -32.38
C GLN A 216 56.52 19.33 -33.04
N ARG A 217 55.91 18.14 -33.12
CA ARG A 217 56.51 17.00 -33.85
C ARG A 217 56.67 17.31 -35.34
N ASP A 218 55.69 17.98 -35.95
CA ASP A 218 55.77 18.39 -37.36
C ASP A 218 56.85 19.44 -37.57
N LEU A 219 56.97 20.44 -36.69
CA LEU A 219 58.04 21.45 -36.72
C LEU A 219 59.42 20.81 -36.61
N VAL A 220 59.61 19.89 -35.66
CA VAL A 220 60.87 19.16 -35.50
C VAL A 220 61.20 18.34 -36.74
N SER A 221 60.19 17.73 -37.37
CA SER A 221 60.37 16.95 -38.60
C SER A 221 60.80 17.84 -39.77
N LYS A 222 60.17 19.02 -39.94
CA LYS A 222 60.56 20.03 -40.94
C LYS A 222 61.99 20.54 -40.71
N ALA A 223 62.32 20.94 -39.48
CA ALA A 223 63.65 21.42 -39.14
C ALA A 223 64.74 20.36 -39.35
N LYS A 224 64.45 19.07 -39.08
CA LYS A 224 65.35 17.96 -39.41
C LYS A 224 65.55 17.84 -40.92
N HIS A 225 64.48 17.96 -41.70
CA HIS A 225 64.54 17.90 -43.16
C HIS A 225 65.39 19.04 -43.73
N GLU A 226 65.13 20.29 -43.35
CA GLU A 226 65.91 21.47 -43.76
C GLU A 226 67.39 21.33 -43.37
N ARG A 227 67.67 20.86 -42.14
CA ARG A 227 69.04 20.57 -41.71
C ARG A 227 69.71 19.53 -42.60
N ASP A 228 69.01 18.46 -42.96
CA ASP A 228 69.55 17.39 -43.79
C ASP A 228 69.73 17.84 -45.25
N GLU A 229 68.87 18.70 -45.77
CA GLU A 229 69.03 19.38 -47.06
C GLU A 229 70.28 20.27 -47.07
N HIS A 230 70.41 21.18 -46.10
CA HIS A 230 71.61 22.03 -45.96
C HIS A 230 72.88 21.20 -45.80
N ARG A 231 72.83 20.07 -45.07
CA ARG A 231 73.98 19.16 -44.94
C ARG A 231 74.35 18.53 -46.29
N SER A 232 73.36 18.14 -47.09
CA SER A 232 73.55 17.62 -48.44
C SER A 232 74.12 18.68 -49.40
N GLU A 233 73.58 19.90 -49.37
CA GLU A 233 74.08 21.04 -50.14
C GLU A 233 75.51 21.41 -49.74
N HIS A 234 75.79 21.50 -48.44
CA HIS A 234 77.14 21.75 -47.94
C HIS A 234 78.11 20.66 -48.39
N ALA A 235 77.70 19.39 -48.39
CA ALA A 235 78.51 18.30 -48.91
C ALA A 235 78.79 18.45 -50.42
N LYS A 236 77.78 18.83 -51.23
CA LYS A 236 77.94 19.12 -52.67
C LYS A 236 78.85 20.30 -52.93
N LEU A 237 78.65 21.44 -52.24
CA LEU A 237 79.49 22.63 -52.37
C LEU A 237 80.93 22.34 -51.95
N LYS A 238 81.13 21.57 -50.86
CA LYS A 238 82.46 21.13 -50.43
C LYS A 238 83.14 20.26 -51.50
N GLN A 239 82.38 19.39 -52.20
CA GLN A 239 82.88 18.60 -53.32
C GLN A 239 83.23 19.49 -54.53
N GLN A 240 82.39 20.47 -54.87
CA GLN A 240 82.62 21.42 -55.98
C GLN A 240 83.83 22.33 -55.71
N ALA A 241 84.02 22.78 -54.47
CA ALA A 241 85.17 23.59 -54.05
C ALA A 241 86.46 22.76 -53.81
N GLY A 242 86.53 21.54 -54.37
CA GLY A 242 87.50 20.50 -54.02
C GLY A 242 88.98 20.90 -54.04
N ILE A 243 89.39 21.84 -54.90
CA ILE A 243 90.78 22.35 -54.94
C ILE A 243 90.95 23.59 -54.06
N MET A 244 89.93 24.43 -53.91
CA MET A 244 90.01 25.68 -53.15
C MET A 244 90.08 25.46 -51.64
N ASN A 245 89.53 24.36 -51.13
CA ASN A 245 89.45 24.09 -49.69
C ASN A 245 90.64 23.33 -49.09
N SER A 246 91.61 22.92 -49.92
CA SER A 246 92.81 22.21 -49.45
C SER A 246 94.04 23.07 -49.66
N GLU A 247 94.55 23.66 -48.57
CA GLU A 247 95.73 24.54 -48.60
C GLU A 247 96.95 23.87 -49.23
N HIS A 248 97.12 22.56 -49.01
CA HIS A 248 98.19 21.76 -49.63
C HIS A 248 98.02 21.63 -51.14
N LEU A 249 96.80 21.42 -51.62
CA LEU A 249 96.50 21.30 -53.05
C LEU A 249 96.64 22.64 -53.76
N THR A 250 96.25 23.74 -53.10
CA THR A 250 96.46 25.11 -53.59
C THR A 250 97.96 25.45 -53.69
N LYS A 251 98.75 25.08 -52.66
CA LYS A 251 100.21 25.27 -52.67
C LYS A 251 100.90 24.42 -53.75
N ASP A 252 100.49 23.16 -53.94
CA ASP A 252 101.02 22.31 -55.01
C ASP A 252 100.66 22.87 -56.40
N TYR A 253 99.43 23.35 -56.58
CA TYR A 253 99.00 23.99 -57.82
C TYR A 253 99.81 25.27 -58.11
N GLN A 254 100.04 26.11 -57.10
CA GLN A 254 100.89 27.31 -57.21
C GLN A 254 102.33 26.94 -57.55
N ALA A 255 102.93 25.98 -56.83
CA ALA A 255 104.28 25.51 -57.10
C ALA A 255 104.41 24.92 -58.52
N ARG A 256 103.39 24.22 -59.00
CA ARG A 256 103.35 23.65 -60.35
C ARG A 256 103.14 24.69 -61.45
N ALA A 257 102.40 25.77 -61.14
CA ALA A 257 102.27 26.94 -62.01
C ALA A 257 103.61 27.71 -62.11
N GLU A 258 104.32 27.89 -60.99
CA GLU A 258 105.67 28.47 -60.98
C GLU A 258 106.68 27.60 -61.73
N ARG A 259 106.66 26.27 -61.53
CA ARG A 259 107.48 25.33 -62.30
C ARG A 259 107.22 25.41 -63.79
N ASN A 260 105.95 25.53 -64.21
CA ASN A 260 105.59 25.73 -65.62
C ASN A 260 106.15 27.04 -66.18
N LYS A 261 106.16 28.11 -65.37
CA LYS A 261 106.73 29.39 -65.75
C LYS A 261 108.25 29.28 -65.91
N GLN A 262 108.93 28.66 -64.95
CA GLN A 262 110.38 28.38 -65.03
C GLN A 262 110.74 27.54 -66.27
N LEU A 263 109.99 26.47 -66.55
CA LEU A 263 110.20 25.65 -67.76
C LEU A 263 110.00 26.45 -69.05
N LYS A 264 109.03 27.39 -69.09
CA LYS A 264 108.85 28.29 -70.24
C LYS A 264 110.03 29.24 -70.41
N ASP A 265 110.55 29.77 -69.31
CA ASP A 265 111.73 30.65 -69.30
C ASP A 265 113.00 29.88 -69.71
N ASP A 266 113.18 28.64 -69.25
CA ASP A 266 114.27 27.76 -69.67
C ASP A 266 114.21 27.40 -71.16
N ILE A 267 113.00 27.13 -71.69
CA ILE A 267 112.79 26.94 -73.13
C ILE A 267 113.19 28.21 -73.89
N ALA A 268 112.86 29.39 -73.38
CA ALA A 268 113.27 30.65 -73.99
C ALA A 268 114.79 30.84 -73.96
N GLN A 269 115.45 30.55 -72.84
CA GLN A 269 116.91 30.62 -72.70
C GLN A 269 117.64 29.59 -73.56
N LEU A 270 117.13 28.36 -73.66
CA LEU A 270 117.67 27.32 -74.54
C LEU A 270 117.52 27.70 -76.02
N LYS A 271 116.38 28.29 -76.41
CA LYS A 271 116.21 28.87 -77.75
C LYS A 271 117.21 30.00 -78.01
N GLN A 272 117.47 30.84 -77.02
CA GLN A 272 118.45 31.93 -77.12
C GLN A 272 119.90 31.41 -77.16
N ARG A 273 120.24 30.38 -76.39
CA ARG A 273 121.54 29.66 -76.48
C ARG A 273 121.71 28.96 -77.82
N HIS A 274 120.66 28.33 -78.34
CA HIS A 274 120.68 27.73 -79.68
C HIS A 274 120.87 28.80 -80.77
N ALA A 275 120.22 29.96 -80.63
CA ALA A 275 120.44 31.11 -81.52
C ALA A 275 121.88 31.65 -81.42
N ASN A 276 122.46 31.71 -80.22
CA ASN A 276 123.83 32.14 -79.98
C ASN A 276 124.87 31.12 -80.49
N MET A 277 124.61 29.80 -80.34
CA MET A 277 125.43 28.72 -80.91
C MET A 277 125.34 28.72 -82.44
N LEU A 278 124.17 28.95 -83.03
CA LEU A 278 124.02 29.17 -84.47
C LEU A 278 124.79 30.39 -84.95
N GLN A 279 124.82 31.49 -84.19
CA GLN A 279 125.64 32.67 -84.50
C GLN A 279 127.15 32.43 -84.29
N PHE A 280 127.55 31.59 -83.33
CA PHE A 280 128.94 31.19 -83.10
C PHE A 280 129.47 30.27 -84.21
N VAL A 281 128.68 29.28 -84.65
CA VAL A 281 128.98 28.43 -85.81
C VAL A 281 129.02 29.24 -87.11
N LYS A 282 128.23 30.33 -87.23
CA LYS A 282 128.31 31.29 -88.35
C LYS A 282 129.55 32.19 -88.33
N ARG A 283 130.21 32.38 -87.17
CA ARG A 283 131.39 33.27 -87.01
C ARG A 283 132.72 32.52 -87.00
N HIS A 284 132.78 31.26 -86.58
CA HIS A 284 134.04 30.50 -86.49
C HIS A 284 133.81 29.02 -86.82
N GLY A 285 133.57 28.72 -88.10
CA GLY A 285 133.25 27.38 -88.56
C GLY A 285 133.50 27.15 -90.06
N GLY A 286 134.63 27.67 -90.56
CA GLY A 286 135.22 27.39 -91.87
C GLY A 286 136.47 28.27 -92.05
N LYS A 287 137.71 27.78 -92.07
CA LYS A 287 138.27 26.41 -92.04
C LYS A 287 139.63 26.44 -91.30
N ILE A 288 140.02 25.27 -90.77
CA ILE A 288 141.15 24.96 -89.85
C ILE A 288 140.78 25.21 -88.39
#